data_AF-S9RK68-F1
#
_entry.id   AF-S9RK68-F1
#
_cell.length_a   1.000
_cell.length_b   1.000
_cell.length_c   1.000
_cell.angle_alpha   90.00
_cell.angle_beta   90.00
_cell.angle_gamma   90.00
#
_symmetry.space_group_name_H-M   'P 1'
#
loop_
_entity.id
_entity.type
_entity.pdbx_description
1 polymer ?
#
loop_
_entity_poly.entity_id
_entity_poly.type
_entity_poly.pdbx_seq_one_letter_code
_entity_poly.pdbx_strand_id
1 'polypeptide(L)'
;MDWVFSIFADAGVQEALLGLFGVLLTIIINRAAGAFQMATGIAVERDAREALHEAIKSGVEAALERGPETGVEQIKAHAIFHARESVPDAIRILVPGEGVLDRLAVRYYRESMERLDVKMRSAAAVMG
;
A
#
# COMPACT_ATOMS: atom_id res chain seq x y z
N MET A 1 -47.45 -25.91 -26.86
CA MET A 1 -46.37 -25.06 -26.35
C MET A 1 -46.41 -23.65 -26.96
N ASP A 2 -47.27 -23.39 -27.95
CA ASP A 2 -47.36 -22.10 -28.66
C ASP A 2 -47.94 -20.95 -27.82
N TRP A 3 -48.77 -21.26 -26.82
CA TRP A 3 -49.35 -20.25 -25.93
C TRP A 3 -48.29 -19.52 -25.10
N VAL A 4 -47.20 -20.21 -24.73
CA VAL A 4 -46.07 -19.60 -24.01
C VAL A 4 -45.33 -18.62 -24.92
N PHE A 5 -45.03 -19.02 -26.16
CA PHE A 5 -44.39 -18.15 -27.15
C PHE A 5 -45.24 -16.94 -27.51
N SER A 6 -46.57 -17.07 -27.54
CA SER A 6 -47.47 -15.94 -27.81
C SER A 6 -47.44 -14.86 -26.71
N ILE A 7 -47.21 -15.26 -25.45
CA ILE A 7 -47.07 -14.32 -24.33
C ILE A 7 -45.72 -13.60 -24.41
N PHE A 8 -44.65 -14.28 -24.81
CA PHE A 8 -43.34 -13.64 -25.03
C PHE A 8 -43.25 -12.79 -26.30
N ALA A 9 -44.17 -12.99 -27.25
CA ALA A 9 -44.30 -12.16 -28.45
C ALA A 9 -45.10 -10.87 -28.18
N ASP A 10 -45.76 -10.75 -27.03
CA ASP A 10 -46.47 -9.54 -26.63
C ASP A 10 -45.47 -8.40 -26.33
N ALA A 11 -45.72 -7.24 -26.94
CA ALA A 11 -44.82 -6.08 -26.83
C ALA A 11 -44.69 -5.59 -25.38
N GLY A 12 -45.75 -5.66 -24.58
CA GLY A 12 -45.72 -5.27 -23.17
C GLY A 12 -44.88 -6.21 -22.32
N VAL A 13 -44.92 -7.52 -22.60
CA VAL A 13 -44.06 -8.51 -21.94
C VAL A 13 -42.60 -8.32 -22.34
N GLN A 14 -42.31 -8.02 -23.61
CA GLN A 14 -40.94 -7.73 -24.06
C GLN A 14 -40.38 -6.47 -23.41
N GLU A 15 -41.17 -5.40 -23.31
CA GLU A 15 -40.77 -4.15 -22.65
C GLU A 15 -40.53 -4.36 -21.15
N ALA A 16 -41.40 -5.13 -20.48
CA ALA A 16 -41.22 -5.49 -19.07
C ALA A 16 -39.97 -6.35 -18.84
N LEU A 17 -39.67 -7.30 -19.73
CA LEU A 17 -38.46 -8.13 -19.66
C LEU A 17 -37.19 -7.32 -19.90
N LEU A 18 -37.20 -6.40 -20.86
CA LEU A 18 -36.08 -5.47 -21.09
C LEU A 18 -35.86 -4.55 -19.88
N GLY A 19 -36.94 -4.02 -19.31
CA GLY A 19 -36.88 -3.23 -18.07
C GLY A 19 -36.31 -4.03 -16.90
N LEU A 20 -36.80 -5.25 -16.69
CA LEU A 20 -36.29 -6.15 -15.66
C LEU A 20 -34.81 -6.48 -15.87
N PHE A 21 -34.41 -6.75 -17.11
CA PHE A 21 -33.01 -7.02 -17.45
C PHE A 21 -32.13 -5.80 -17.19
N GLY A 22 -32.59 -4.60 -17.53
CA GLY A 22 -31.90 -3.35 -17.24
C GLY A 22 -31.69 -3.13 -15.74
N VAL A 23 -32.73 -3.36 -14.93
CA VAL A 23 -32.64 -3.26 -13.47
C VAL A 23 -31.67 -4.30 -12.91
N LEU A 24 -31.77 -5.56 -13.33
CA LEU A 24 -30.85 -6.62 -12.90
C LEU A 24 -29.40 -6.32 -13.28
N LEU A 25 -29.17 -5.90 -14.52
CA LEU A 25 -27.84 -5.54 -15.00
C LEU A 25 -27.26 -4.36 -14.21
N THR A 26 -28.07 -3.34 -13.90
CA THR A 26 -27.66 -2.19 -13.09
C THR A 26 -27.24 -2.63 -11.68
N ILE A 27 -28.01 -3.53 -11.05
CA ILE A 27 -27.64 -4.08 -9.73
C ILE A 27 -26.30 -4.83 -9.81
N ILE A 28 -26.10 -5.66 -10.83
CA ILE A 28 -24.86 -6.43 -11.01
C ILE A 28 -23.67 -5.49 -11.20
N ILE A 29 -23.79 -4.49 -12.07
CA ILE A 29 -22.72 -3.52 -12.36
C ILE A 29 -22.36 -2.76 -11.08
N ASN A 30 -23.35 -2.25 -10.34
CA ASN A 30 -23.10 -1.50 -9.11
C ASN A 30 -22.39 -2.34 -8.04
N ARG A 31 -22.77 -3.61 -7.90
CA ARG A 31 -22.11 -4.55 -6.98
C ARG A 31 -20.68 -4.86 -7.41
N ALA A 32 -20.46 -5.13 -8.69
CA ALA A 32 -19.13 -5.39 -9.23
C ALA A 32 -18.21 -4.18 -9.07
N ALA A 33 -18.69 -2.98 -9.44
CA ALA A 33 -17.95 -1.73 -9.31
C ALA A 33 -17.52 -1.47 -7.86
N GLY A 34 -18.42 -1.67 -6.89
CA GLY A 34 -18.08 -1.53 -5.46
C GLY A 34 -16.99 -2.50 -5.00
N ALA A 35 -17.07 -3.77 -5.40
CA ALA A 35 -16.06 -4.77 -5.05
C ALA A 35 -14.68 -4.44 -5.66
N PHE A 36 -14.67 -4.01 -6.93
CA PHE A 36 -13.44 -3.57 -7.60
C PHE A 36 -12.81 -2.35 -6.93
N GLN A 37 -13.61 -1.32 -6.59
CA GLN A 37 -13.11 -0.12 -5.91
C GLN A 37 -12.50 -0.42 -4.53
N MET A 38 -13.11 -1.34 -3.77
CA MET A 38 -12.54 -1.77 -2.49
C MET A 38 -11.22 -2.53 -2.69
N ALA A 39 -11.18 -3.46 -3.65
CA ALA A 39 -9.99 -4.25 -3.92
C ALA A 39 -8.81 -3.39 -4.41
N THR A 40 -9.07 -2.43 -5.31
CA THR A 40 -8.03 -1.51 -5.80
C THR A 40 -7.57 -0.55 -4.70
N GLY A 41 -8.48 -0.04 -3.86
CA GLY A 41 -8.12 0.80 -2.72
C GLY A 41 -7.15 0.09 -1.76
N ILE A 42 -7.42 -1.17 -1.43
CA ILE A 42 -6.56 -1.98 -0.55
C ILE A 42 -5.19 -2.22 -1.17
N ALA A 43 -5.13 -2.53 -2.47
CA ALA A 43 -3.87 -2.75 -3.17
C ALA A 43 -3.00 -1.49 -3.16
N VAL A 44 -3.60 -0.34 -3.49
CA VAL A 44 -2.90 0.96 -3.50
C VAL A 44 -2.35 1.31 -2.11
N GLU A 45 -3.14 1.09 -1.06
CA GLU A 45 -2.66 1.35 0.31
C GLU A 45 -1.54 0.40 0.72
N ARG A 46 -1.61 -0.87 0.31
CA ARG A 46 -0.54 -1.86 0.56
C ARG A 46 0.76 -1.43 -0.12
N ASP A 47 0.69 -1.07 -1.40
CA ASP A 47 1.85 -0.70 -2.19
C ASP A 47 2.45 0.63 -1.70
N ALA A 48 1.60 1.58 -1.28
CA ALA A 48 2.04 2.80 -0.61
C ALA A 48 2.76 2.49 0.72
N ARG A 49 2.25 1.55 1.52
CA ARG A 49 2.87 1.14 2.78
C ARG A 49 4.24 0.52 2.53
N GLU A 50 4.35 -0.37 1.56
CA GLU A 50 5.62 -0.99 1.18
C GLU A 50 6.64 0.07 0.77
N ALA A 51 6.27 0.97 -0.16
CA ALA A 51 7.13 2.05 -0.63
C ALA A 51 7.60 2.97 0.52
N LEU A 52 6.72 3.31 1.46
CA LEU A 52 7.09 4.12 2.63
C LEU A 52 8.08 3.40 3.55
N HIS A 53 7.84 2.11 3.81
CA HIS A 53 8.72 1.30 4.65
C HIS A 53 10.10 1.14 4.01
N GLU A 54 10.16 0.86 2.72
CA GLU A 54 11.42 0.76 1.97
C GLU A 54 12.18 2.07 1.97
N ALA A 55 11.51 3.20 1.70
CA ALA A 55 12.16 4.51 1.68
C ALA A 55 12.71 4.92 3.05
N ILE A 56 11.97 4.69 4.14
CA ILE A 56 12.52 5.00 5.48
C ILE A 56 13.73 4.12 5.77
N LYS A 57 13.67 2.82 5.43
CA LYS A 57 14.77 1.88 5.63
C LYS A 57 16.02 2.29 4.85
N SER A 58 15.89 2.58 3.55
CA SER A 58 17.01 3.04 2.71
C SER A 58 17.56 4.38 3.21
N GLY A 59 16.69 5.29 3.66
CA GLY A 59 17.08 6.58 4.23
C GLY A 59 17.90 6.44 5.51
N VAL A 60 17.56 5.48 6.37
CA VAL A 60 18.35 5.13 7.56
C VAL A 60 19.71 4.53 7.16
N GLU A 61 19.71 3.55 6.26
CA GLU A 61 20.94 2.88 5.81
C GLU A 61 21.91 3.88 5.18
N ALA A 62 21.43 4.74 4.28
CA ALA A 62 22.22 5.80 3.65
C ALA A 62 22.71 6.87 4.63
N ALA A 63 22.03 7.09 5.76
CA ALA A 63 22.49 7.99 6.81
C ALA A 63 23.60 7.35 7.65
N LEU A 64 23.45 6.07 7.99
CA LEU A 64 24.47 5.30 8.71
C LEU A 64 25.77 5.16 7.91
N GLU A 65 25.68 4.95 6.60
CA GLU A 65 26.86 4.85 5.72
C GLU A 65 27.69 6.15 5.68
N ARG A 66 27.04 7.31 5.77
CA ARG A 66 27.72 8.61 5.77
C ARG A 66 28.29 9.02 7.13
N GLY A 67 27.82 8.42 8.21
CA GLY A 67 28.25 8.76 9.56
C GLY A 67 27.56 7.88 10.60
N PRO A 68 28.12 6.72 10.97
CA PRO A 68 27.52 5.83 11.96
C PRO A 68 27.56 6.42 13.37
N GLU A 69 28.50 7.34 13.62
CA GLU A 69 28.69 8.09 14.87
C GLU A 69 27.60 9.18 15.08
N THR A 70 26.79 9.45 14.05
CA THR A 70 25.78 10.52 14.10
C THR A 70 24.66 10.15 15.06
N GLY A 71 24.22 11.11 15.88
CA GLY A 71 23.14 10.88 16.83
C GLY A 71 21.84 10.41 16.16
N VAL A 72 21.10 9.53 16.86
CA VAL A 72 19.85 8.90 16.38
C VAL A 72 18.86 9.91 15.81
N GLU A 73 18.75 11.09 16.41
CA GLU A 73 17.84 12.16 15.97
C GLU A 73 18.19 12.71 14.58
N GLN A 74 19.47 12.81 14.25
CA GLN A 74 19.92 13.28 12.93
C GLN A 74 19.69 12.21 11.86
N ILE A 75 19.96 10.94 12.18
CA ILE A 75 19.66 9.81 11.29
C ILE A 75 18.16 9.74 11.02
N LYS A 76 17.33 9.91 12.06
CA LYS A 76 15.88 9.94 11.96
C LYS A 76 15.42 11.08 11.04
N ALA A 77 15.90 12.30 11.27
CA ALA A 77 15.56 13.45 10.43
C ALA A 77 15.94 13.21 8.96
N HIS A 78 17.12 12.64 8.72
CA HIS A 78 17.55 12.28 7.37
C HIS A 78 16.66 11.23 6.72
N ALA A 79 16.31 10.16 7.45
CA ALA A 79 15.45 9.10 6.92
C ALA A 79 14.05 9.62 6.57
N ILE A 80 13.47 10.46 7.44
CA ILE A 80 12.17 11.09 7.20
C ILE A 80 12.24 12.03 6.00
N PHE A 81 13.30 12.84 5.89
CA PHE A 81 13.52 13.71 4.74
C PHE A 81 13.62 12.90 3.43
N HIS A 82 14.42 11.84 3.44
CA HIS A 82 14.56 10.96 2.29
C HIS A 82 13.23 10.33 1.88
N ALA A 83 12.43 9.81 2.81
CA ALA A 83 11.13 9.25 2.50
C ALA A 83 10.14 10.30 1.92
N ARG A 84 10.19 11.55 2.40
CA ARG A 84 9.38 12.64 1.85
C ARG A 84 9.73 12.97 0.40
N GLU A 85 11.01 12.94 0.06
CA GLU A 85 11.49 13.19 -1.29
C GLU A 85 11.29 11.99 -2.22
N SER A 86 11.51 10.77 -1.72
CA SER A 86 11.49 9.56 -2.54
C SER A 86 10.09 9.02 -2.80
N VAL A 87 9.17 9.13 -1.83
CA VAL A 87 7.82 8.55 -1.94
C VAL A 87 6.71 9.53 -1.50
N PRO A 88 6.63 10.73 -2.12
CA PRO A 88 5.63 11.74 -1.76
C PRO A 88 4.19 11.26 -1.99
N ASP A 89 3.96 10.43 -3.01
CA ASP A 89 2.64 9.85 -3.28
C ASP A 89 2.19 8.90 -2.15
N ALA A 90 3.09 8.05 -1.66
CA ALA A 90 2.78 7.12 -0.57
C ALA A 90 2.39 7.86 0.71
N ILE A 91 3.09 8.96 1.03
CA ILE A 91 2.76 9.80 2.18
C ILE A 91 1.40 10.48 2.00
N ARG A 92 1.07 10.94 0.79
CA ARG A 92 -0.24 11.53 0.47
C ARG A 92 -1.38 10.53 0.59
N ILE A 93 -1.15 9.27 0.20
CA ILE A 93 -2.15 8.20 0.29
C ILE A 93 -2.35 7.76 1.74
N LEU A 94 -1.26 7.53 2.47
CA LEU A 94 -1.31 6.95 3.83
C LEU A 94 -1.63 7.97 4.92
N VAL A 95 -1.34 9.26 4.69
CA VAL A 95 -1.50 10.36 5.65
C VAL A 95 -1.02 9.96 7.06
N PRO A 96 0.27 9.61 7.21
CA PRO A 96 0.78 9.07 8.46
C PRO A 96 0.57 10.04 9.61
N GLY A 97 -0.01 9.55 10.70
CA GLY A 97 -0.29 10.34 11.90
C GLY A 97 0.98 10.84 12.60
N GLU A 98 0.78 11.71 13.60
CA GLU A 98 1.87 12.34 14.32
C GLU A 98 2.83 11.31 14.97
N GLY A 99 4.12 11.52 14.74
CA GLY A 99 5.20 10.66 15.21
C GLY A 99 5.27 9.26 14.60
N VAL A 100 4.42 8.91 13.61
CA VAL A 100 4.49 7.60 12.93
C VAL A 100 5.83 7.44 12.21
N LEU A 101 6.24 8.47 11.46
CA LEU A 101 7.50 8.45 10.71
C LEU A 101 8.70 8.38 11.67
N ASP A 102 8.65 9.09 12.79
CA ASP A 102 9.67 9.01 13.85
C ASP A 102 9.81 7.60 14.40
N ARG A 103 8.71 6.96 14.78
CA ARG A 103 8.72 5.58 15.30
C ARG A 103 9.26 4.60 14.27
N LEU A 104 8.89 4.78 13.00
CA LEU A 104 9.34 3.91 11.93
C LEU A 104 10.84 4.05 11.67
N ALA A 105 11.34 5.28 11.64
CA ALA A 105 12.77 5.56 11.48
C ALA A 105 13.59 5.02 12.67
N VAL A 106 13.10 5.16 13.92
CA VAL A 106 13.76 4.56 15.10
C VAL A 106 13.79 3.04 15.02
N ARG A 107 12.69 2.41 14.57
CA ARG A 107 12.64 0.95 14.38
C ARG A 107 13.72 0.50 13.39
N TYR A 108 13.78 1.10 12.22
CA TYR A 108 14.74 0.70 11.18
C TYR A 108 16.18 1.06 11.54
N TYR A 109 16.40 2.13 12.31
CA TYR A 109 17.72 2.43 12.88
C TYR A 109 18.22 1.28 13.76
N ARG A 110 17.38 0.80 14.70
CA ARG A 110 17.75 -0.33 15.57
C ARG A 110 18.04 -1.60 14.78
N GLU A 111 17.16 -1.94 13.84
CA GLU A 111 17.35 -3.10 12.97
C GLU A 111 18.67 -3.02 12.18
N SER A 112 19.01 -1.85 11.65
CA SER A 112 20.27 -1.65 10.93
C SER A 112 21.49 -1.75 11.84
N MET A 113 21.45 -1.20 13.05
CA MET A 113 22.53 -1.30 14.02
C MET A 113 22.77 -2.75 14.47
N GLU A 114 21.70 -3.51 14.72
CA GLU A 114 21.80 -4.94 15.05
C GLU A 114 22.47 -5.72 13.91
N ARG A 115 22.11 -5.43 12.65
CA ARG A 115 22.77 -6.06 11.49
C ARG A 115 24.25 -5.70 11.37
N LEU A 116 24.62 -4.46 11.70
CA LEU A 116 26.02 -4.02 11.70
C LEU A 116 26.81 -4.75 12.78
N ASP A 117 26.28 -4.86 14.00
CA ASP A 117 26.92 -5.62 15.09
C ASP A 117 27.16 -7.08 14.70
N VAL A 118 26.13 -7.75 14.15
CA VAL A 118 26.25 -9.14 13.67
C VAL A 118 27.33 -9.27 12.61
N LYS A 119 27.37 -8.35 11.62
CA LYS A 119 28.42 -8.34 10.59
C LYS A 119 29.81 -8.17 11.20
N MET A 120 29.99 -7.23 12.13
CA MET A 120 31.27 -6.99 12.79
C MET A 120 31.75 -8.21 13.58
N ARG A 121 30.86 -8.84 14.35
CA ARG A 121 31.16 -10.07 15.10
C ARG A 121 31.53 -11.24 14.19
N SER A 122 30.83 -11.38 13.06
CA SER A 122 31.14 -12.42 12.07
C SER A 122 32.49 -12.19 11.39
N ALA A 123 32.83 -10.94 11.08
CA ALA A 123 34.13 -10.59 10.49
C ALA A 123 35.29 -10.90 11.45
N ALA A 124 35.12 -10.58 12.75
CA ALA A 124 36.12 -10.87 13.77
C ALA A 124 36.36 -12.38 13.94
N ALA A 125 35.32 -13.21 13.85
CA ALA A 125 35.42 -14.66 13.96
C ALA A 125 36.12 -15.35 12.77
N VAL A 126 36.15 -14.71 11.58
CA VAL A 126 36.85 -15.22 10.39
C VAL A 126 38.33 -14.82 10.39
N MET A 127 38.71 -13.78 11.14
CA MET A 127 40.07 -13.25 11.19
C MET A 127 40.92 -13.76 12.38
N GLY A 128 40.31 -14.38 13.38
CA GLY A 128 40.99 -14.97 14.54
C GLY A 128 41.14 -16.48 14.42
#